data_AF-A0A2N2IN60-F1
#
_entry.id   AF-A0A2N2IN60-F1
#
_cell.length_a   1.000
_cell.length_b   1.000
_cell.length_c   1.000
_cell.angle_alpha   90.00
_cell.angle_beta   90.00
_cell.angle_gamma   90.00
#
_symmetry.space_group_name_H-M   'P 1'
#
loop_
_entity.id
_entity.type
_entity.pdbx_description
1 polymer ?
#
loop_
_entity_poly.entity_id
_entity_poly.type
_entity_poly.pdbx_seq_one_letter_code
_entity_poly.pdbx_strand_id
1 'polypeptide(L)'
;MIAREIIVAGLALATRGGGGRRRDKRETCYAHSVPKDLTTEVLIQIRDEIKRTNERLERTNERLERIEKRQTESEVRLATELVAVAGAVHELRDLLTVDRELRGKVRKHEQRITQPEQRVNEIATKTG
;
A
#
# COMPACT_ATOMS: atom_id res chain seq x y z
N MET A 1 17.36 -0.08 -24.43
CA MET A 1 18.32 0.43 -23.43
C MET A 1 18.51 -0.67 -22.38
N ILE A 2 19.20 -1.78 -22.65
CA ILE A 2 20.65 -1.99 -22.87
C ILE A 2 21.49 -1.39 -21.73
N ALA A 3 21.77 -2.22 -20.73
CA ALA A 3 23.02 -2.19 -19.97
C ALA A 3 23.38 -3.65 -19.62
N ARG A 4 23.99 -4.31 -20.60
CA ARG A 4 24.74 -5.56 -20.46
C ARG A 4 26.14 -5.23 -19.93
N GLU A 5 26.63 -6.14 -19.08
CA GLU A 5 28.02 -6.62 -18.97
C GLU A 5 29.18 -5.70 -19.40
N ILE A 6 30.11 -5.40 -18.47
CA ILE A 6 31.55 -5.26 -18.74
C ILE A 6 32.34 -5.73 -17.49
N ILE A 7 32.99 -6.90 -17.60
CA ILE A 7 34.45 -7.18 -17.43
C ILE A 7 35.10 -6.58 -16.16
N VAL A 8 35.76 -7.35 -15.27
CA VAL A 8 37.19 -7.69 -15.38
C VAL A 8 37.50 -9.04 -14.71
N ALA A 9 38.11 -9.89 -15.52
CA ALA A 9 38.80 -11.12 -15.17
C ALA A 9 40.11 -10.87 -14.40
N GLY A 10 40.45 -11.81 -13.52
CA GLY A 10 41.81 -12.34 -13.44
C GLY A 10 42.83 -11.52 -12.67
N LEU A 11 43.12 -11.97 -11.44
CA LEU A 11 44.51 -12.02 -10.99
C LEU A 11 44.76 -13.33 -10.25
N ALA A 12 45.35 -14.27 -10.98
CA ALA A 12 46.12 -15.35 -10.40
C ALA A 12 47.39 -14.77 -9.76
N LEU A 13 47.80 -15.28 -8.60
CA LEU A 13 49.08 -15.98 -8.44
C LEU A 13 49.39 -16.23 -6.96
N ALA A 14 49.77 -17.47 -6.71
CA ALA A 14 50.27 -17.98 -5.45
C ALA A 14 51.70 -17.50 -5.18
N THR A 15 51.98 -17.19 -3.90
CA THR A 15 53.28 -17.32 -3.24
C THR A 15 52.99 -17.81 -1.82
N ARG A 16 53.11 -19.11 -1.50
CA ARG A 16 54.32 -19.91 -1.25
C ARG A 16 55.19 -19.35 -0.10
N GLY A 17 55.24 -20.13 0.99
CA GLY A 17 56.24 -20.05 2.06
C GLY A 17 55.84 -19.12 3.21
N GLY A 18 55.91 -19.47 4.48
CA GLY A 18 56.51 -20.60 5.15
C GLY A 18 56.54 -20.29 6.67
N GLY A 19 56.94 -21.26 7.47
CA GLY A 19 57.35 -21.02 8.86
C GLY A 19 56.30 -21.40 9.90
N GLY A 20 56.20 -22.71 10.14
CA GLY A 20 55.65 -23.20 11.39
C GLY A 20 56.41 -22.61 12.58
N ARG A 21 55.68 -21.98 13.49
CA ARG A 21 56.08 -21.92 14.89
C ARG A 21 55.09 -22.76 15.66
N ARG A 22 55.52 -23.99 15.95
CA ARG A 22 55.06 -24.78 17.09
C ARG A 22 55.17 -23.86 18.31
N ARG A 23 54.06 -23.27 18.75
CA ARG A 23 53.97 -22.76 20.10
C ARG A 23 53.56 -23.92 20.98
N ASP A 24 54.47 -24.21 21.90
CA ASP A 24 54.36 -25.21 22.93
C ASP A 24 53.01 -25.16 23.63
N LYS A 25 52.42 -26.36 23.70
CA LYS A 25 51.48 -26.75 24.72
C LYS A 25 52.18 -26.57 26.07
N ARG A 26 51.67 -25.69 26.93
CA ARG A 26 51.63 -25.79 28.40
C ARG A 26 51.19 -24.45 28.96
N GLU A 27 49.87 -24.27 29.07
CA GLU A 27 49.27 -23.35 30.03
C GLU A 27 47.81 -23.77 30.22
N THR A 28 47.63 -24.98 30.76
CA THR A 28 46.39 -25.40 31.42
C THR A 28 46.56 -25.25 32.93
N CYS A 29 46.76 -24.01 33.38
CA CYS A 29 46.70 -23.56 34.78
C CYS A 29 46.35 -22.08 34.63
N TYR A 30 45.15 -21.57 34.85
CA TYR A 30 44.30 -21.68 36.01
C TYR A 30 42.83 -21.61 35.56
N ALA A 31 42.07 -22.68 35.77
CA ALA A 31 40.63 -22.53 35.97
C ALA A 31 40.40 -21.94 37.37
N HIS A 32 40.88 -20.71 37.59
CA HIS A 32 40.44 -19.91 38.72
C HIS A 32 39.05 -19.42 38.33
N SER A 33 38.02 -20.14 38.74
CA SER A 33 36.68 -19.58 38.76
C SER A 33 36.74 -18.40 39.73
N VAL A 34 37.07 -17.22 39.22
CA VAL A 34 36.86 -15.97 39.94
C VAL A 34 35.41 -16.05 40.43
N PRO A 35 35.16 -15.99 41.75
CA PRO A 35 33.79 -15.94 42.25
C PRO A 35 33.12 -14.84 41.45
N LYS A 36 32.08 -15.19 40.69
CA LYS A 36 31.34 -14.17 39.95
C LYS A 36 30.81 -13.24 41.03
N ASP A 37 31.40 -12.06 41.15
CA ASP A 37 30.85 -11.03 42.00
C ASP A 37 29.39 -10.88 41.57
N LEU A 38 28.47 -10.99 42.53
CA LEU A 38 27.03 -10.95 42.30
C LEU A 38 26.64 -9.79 41.37
N THR A 39 27.32 -8.66 41.53
CA THR A 39 27.20 -7.47 40.68
C THR A 39 27.46 -7.76 39.20
N THR A 40 28.50 -8.54 38.88
CA THR A 40 28.82 -8.91 37.48
C THR A 40 27.73 -9.78 36.87
N GLU A 41 27.17 -10.72 37.63
CA GLU A 41 26.08 -11.57 37.16
C GLU A 41 24.80 -10.77 36.91
N VAL A 42 24.44 -9.88 37.83
CA VAL A 42 23.29 -8.97 37.67
C VAL A 42 23.47 -8.07 36.44
N LEU A 43 24.66 -7.51 36.21
CA LEU A 43 24.92 -6.68 35.03
C LEU A 43 24.84 -7.48 33.70
N ILE A 44 25.25 -8.74 33.70
CA ILE A 44 25.11 -9.61 32.53
C ILE A 44 23.63 -9.88 32.24
N GLN A 45 22.84 -10.20 33.27
CA GLN A 45 21.39 -10.40 33.12
C GLN A 45 20.72 -9.15 32.56
N ILE A 46 20.94 -7.97 33.18
CA ILE A 46 20.40 -6.69 32.71
C ILE A 46 20.76 -6.44 31.25
N ARG A 47 22.01 -6.65 30.85
CA ARG A 47 22.44 -6.49 29.45
C ARG A 47 21.70 -7.43 28.51
N ASP A 48 21.51 -8.68 28.91
CA ASP A 48 20.86 -9.69 28.08
C ASP A 48 19.34 -9.43 28.00
N GLU A 49 18.71 -8.95 29.08
CA GLU A 49 17.34 -8.43 29.07
C GLU A 49 17.21 -7.21 28.13
N ILE A 50 18.15 -6.24 28.20
CA ILE A 50 18.15 -5.06 27.32
C ILE A 50 18.25 -5.49 25.84
N LYS A 51 19.10 -6.46 25.51
CA LYS A 51 19.20 -7.01 24.16
C LYS A 51 17.86 -7.61 23.71
N ARG A 52 17.23 -8.43 24.56
CA ARG A 52 15.92 -9.03 24.25
C ARG A 52 14.84 -7.97 24.07
N THR A 53 14.84 -6.90 24.87
CA THR A 53 13.88 -5.81 24.70
C THR A 53 14.13 -5.02 23.42
N ASN A 54 15.38 -4.77 23.05
CA ASN A 54 15.72 -4.08 21.81
C ASN A 54 15.27 -4.88 20.59
N GLU A 55 15.52 -6.19 20.55
CA GLU A 55 15.02 -7.05 19.47
C GLU A 55 13.49 -7.05 19.38
N ARG A 56 12.78 -7.03 20.52
CA ARG A 56 11.31 -6.93 20.54
C ARG A 56 10.83 -5.57 20.02
N LEU A 57 11.53 -4.49 20.36
CA LEU A 57 11.24 -3.15 19.87
C LEU A 57 11.46 -3.06 18.35
N GLU A 58 12.58 -3.56 17.85
CA GLU A 58 12.86 -3.63 16.40
C GLU A 58 11.77 -4.39 15.64
N ARG A 59 11.39 -5.58 16.09
CA ARG A 59 10.30 -6.35 15.49
C ARG A 59 8.95 -5.62 15.52
N THR A 60 8.70 -4.85 16.58
CA THR A 60 7.48 -4.06 16.72
C THR A 60 7.49 -2.88 15.76
N ASN A 61 8.61 -2.17 15.65
CA ASN A 61 8.79 -1.06 14.73
C ASN A 61 8.61 -1.52 13.27
N GLU A 62 9.26 -2.62 12.86
CA GLU A 62 9.07 -3.18 11.52
C GLU A 62 7.62 -3.57 11.22
N ARG A 63 6.89 -4.01 12.25
CA ARG A 63 5.47 -4.37 12.11
C ARG A 63 4.60 -3.12 11.99
N LEU A 64 4.91 -2.07 12.74
CA LEU A 64 4.24 -0.77 12.65
C LEU A 64 4.46 -0.14 11.27
N GLU A 65 5.69 -0.07 10.78
CA GLU A 65 6.01 0.44 9.44
C GLU A 65 5.23 -0.30 8.34
N ARG A 66 5.13 -1.63 8.45
CA ARG A 66 4.33 -2.44 7.51
C ARG A 66 2.84 -2.13 7.58
N ILE A 67 2.30 -1.85 8.76
CA ILE A 67 0.89 -1.50 8.94
C ILE A 67 0.62 -0.10 8.39
N GLU A 68 1.46 0.88 8.73
CA GLU A 68 1.37 2.26 8.23
C GLU A 68 1.43 2.31 6.70
N LYS A 69 2.33 1.54 6.09
CA LYS A 69 2.41 1.42 4.63
C LYS A 69 1.12 0.85 4.03
N ARG A 70 0.57 -0.23 4.59
CA ARG A 70 -0.69 -0.81 4.10
C ARG A 70 -1.87 0.13 4.29
N GLN A 71 -1.89 0.87 5.39
CA GLN A 71 -2.93 1.84 5.68
C GLN A 71 -2.91 2.98 4.66
N THR A 72 -1.74 3.60 4.45
CA THR A 72 -1.58 4.68 3.46
C THR A 72 -1.91 4.22 2.04
N GLU A 73 -1.49 3.03 1.63
CA GLU A 73 -1.87 2.43 0.34
C GLU A 73 -3.40 2.26 0.21
N SER A 74 -4.05 1.79 1.28
CA SER A 74 -5.50 1.60 1.31
C SER A 74 -6.26 2.92 1.27
N GLU A 75 -5.80 3.94 2.01
CA GLU A 75 -6.38 5.28 2.03
C GLU A 75 -6.30 5.94 0.64
N VAL A 76 -5.15 5.85 -0.03
CA VAL A 76 -4.97 6.39 -1.39
C VAL A 76 -5.92 5.70 -2.38
N ARG A 77 -6.06 4.37 -2.28
CA ARG A 77 -6.99 3.61 -3.13
C ARG A 77 -8.44 4.02 -2.87
N LEU A 78 -8.86 4.06 -1.61
CA LEU A 78 -10.22 4.45 -1.24
C LEU A 78 -10.53 5.89 -1.69
N ALA A 79 -9.60 6.83 -1.52
CA ALA A 79 -9.76 8.19 -2.01
C ALA A 79 -9.97 8.23 -3.53
N THR A 80 -9.21 7.44 -4.28
CA THR A 80 -9.35 7.34 -5.74
C THR A 80 -10.71 6.75 -6.14
N GLU A 81 -11.15 5.70 -5.46
CA GLU A 81 -12.46 5.08 -5.69
C GLU A 81 -13.61 6.05 -5.37
N LEU A 82 -13.50 6.82 -4.28
CA LEU A 82 -14.49 7.85 -3.93
C LEU A 82 -14.59 8.96 -4.99
N VAL A 83 -13.45 9.41 -5.53
CA VAL A 83 -13.44 10.40 -6.63
C VAL A 83 -14.11 9.84 -7.88
N ALA A 84 -13.86 8.57 -8.23
CA ALA A 84 -14.50 7.91 -9.36
C ALA A 84 -16.03 7.79 -9.17
N VAL A 85 -16.48 7.38 -7.98
CA VAL A 85 -17.91 7.33 -7.64
C VAL A 85 -18.55 8.71 -7.70
N ALA A 86 -17.86 9.74 -7.19
CA ALA A 86 -18.35 11.11 -7.29
C ALA A 86 -18.53 11.53 -8.75
N GLY A 87 -17.59 11.21 -9.64
CA GLY A 87 -17.70 11.46 -11.08
C GLY A 87 -18.95 10.79 -11.68
N ALA A 88 -19.13 9.49 -11.44
CA ALA A 88 -20.30 8.74 -11.94
C ALA A 88 -21.64 9.31 -11.44
N VAL A 89 -21.71 9.79 -10.19
CA VAL A 89 -22.91 10.43 -9.64
C VAL A 89 -23.21 11.77 -10.33
N HIS A 90 -22.18 12.55 -10.68
CA HIS A 90 -22.37 13.79 -11.43
C HIS A 90 -22.90 13.52 -12.85
N GLU A 91 -22.33 12.54 -13.55
CA GLU A 91 -22.82 12.11 -14.87
C GLU A 91 -24.28 11.65 -14.80
N LEU A 92 -24.64 10.84 -13.80
CA LEU A 92 -26.02 10.40 -13.60
C LEU A 92 -26.97 11.57 -13.35
N ARG A 93 -26.57 12.55 -12.52
CA ARG A 93 -27.35 13.76 -12.26
C ARG A 93 -27.59 14.56 -13.55
N ASP A 94 -26.56 14.71 -14.37
CA ASP A 94 -26.63 15.48 -15.60
C ASP A 94 -27.56 14.76 -16.61
N LEU A 95 -27.45 13.43 -16.75
CA LEU A 95 -28.38 12.62 -17.55
C LEU A 95 -29.83 12.76 -17.09
N LEU A 96 -30.09 12.69 -15.78
CA LEU A 96 -31.44 12.87 -15.23
C LEU A 96 -31.99 14.28 -15.46
N THR A 97 -31.11 15.29 -15.48
CA THR A 97 -31.50 16.67 -15.79
C THR A 97 -31.97 16.79 -17.24
N VAL A 98 -31.22 16.20 -18.18
CA VAL A 98 -31.59 16.14 -19.60
C VAL A 98 -32.89 15.37 -19.81
N ASP A 99 -33.07 14.20 -19.17
CA ASP A 99 -34.30 13.41 -19.28
C ASP A 99 -35.54 14.20 -18.84
N ARG A 100 -35.44 14.93 -17.71
CA ARG A 100 -36.54 15.77 -17.22
C ARG A 100 -36.89 16.90 -18.20
N GLU A 101 -35.89 17.51 -18.82
CA GLU A 101 -36.11 18.55 -19.84
C GLU A 101 -36.83 17.97 -21.07
N LEU A 102 -36.37 16.81 -21.55
CA LEU A 102 -36.99 16.12 -22.69
C LEU A 102 -38.43 15.72 -22.39
N ARG A 103 -38.70 15.15 -21.22
CA ARG A 103 -40.09 14.85 -20.78
C ARG A 103 -40.95 16.10 -20.76
N GLY A 104 -40.41 17.25 -20.35
CA GLY A 104 -41.10 18.54 -20.41
C GLY A 104 -41.45 18.94 -21.84
N LYS A 105 -40.55 18.74 -22.80
CA LYS A 105 -40.79 19.01 -24.23
C LYS A 105 -41.83 18.04 -24.82
N VAL A 106 -41.71 16.74 -24.53
CA VAL A 106 -42.68 15.72 -24.97
C VAL A 106 -44.09 16.07 -24.50
N ARG A 107 -44.27 16.39 -23.22
CA ARG A 107 -45.59 16.82 -22.69
C ARG A 107 -46.15 18.04 -23.42
N LYS A 108 -45.31 19.03 -23.73
CA LYS A 108 -45.74 20.20 -24.52
C LYS A 108 -46.15 19.80 -25.93
N HIS A 109 -45.44 18.89 -26.58
CA HIS A 109 -45.79 18.39 -27.91
C HIS A 109 -47.09 17.60 -27.89
N GLU A 110 -47.28 16.71 -26.90
CA GLU A 110 -48.53 15.98 -26.69
C GLU A 110 -49.72 16.94 -26.57
N GLN A 111 -49.61 17.96 -25.69
CA GLN A 111 -50.66 18.99 -25.56
C GLN A 111 -50.97 19.71 -26.87
N ARG A 112 -49.92 20.04 -27.65
CA ARG A 112 -50.08 20.72 -28.95
C ARG A 112 -50.73 19.84 -30.01
N ILE A 113 -50.58 18.52 -29.94
CA ILE A 113 -51.21 17.55 -30.86
C ILE A 113 -52.66 17.30 -30.46
N THR A 114 -52.95 17.22 -29.17
CA THR A 114 -54.32 17.01 -28.69
C THR A 114 -55.27 18.17 -29.05
N GLN A 115 -54.78 19.41 -29.10
CA GLN A 115 -55.59 20.58 -29.47
C GLN A 115 -56.23 20.48 -30.87
N PRO A 116 -55.48 20.27 -31.96
CA PRO A 116 -56.08 20.11 -33.28
C PRO A 116 -56.94 18.85 -33.38
N GLU A 117 -56.60 17.76 -32.72
CA GLU A 117 -57.44 16.55 -32.67
C GLU A 117 -58.83 16.85 -32.09
N GLN A 118 -58.89 17.58 -30.97
CA GLN A 118 -60.15 18.03 -30.37
C GLN A 118 -60.94 18.91 -31.34
N ARG A 119 -60.29 19.90 -31.97
CA ARG A 119 -60.94 20.78 -32.96
C ARG A 119 -61.50 20.02 -34.16
N VAL A 120 -60.78 19.01 -34.65
CA VAL A 120 -61.26 18.16 -35.76
C VAL A 120 -62.48 17.36 -35.33
N ASN A 121 -62.47 16.79 -34.13
CA ASN A 121 -63.59 16.00 -33.61
C ASN A 121 -64.85 16.87 -33.38
N GLU A 122 -64.67 18.11 -32.90
CA GLU A 122 -65.76 19.09 -32.78
C GLU A 122 -66.39 19.46 -34.13
N ILE A 123 -65.59 19.54 -35.20
CA ILE A 123 -66.11 19.81 -36.55
C ILE A 123 -66.88 18.59 -37.08
N ALA A 124 -66.33 17.39 -36.88
CA ALA A 124 -66.97 16.15 -37.31
C ALA A 124 -68.36 15.97 -36.67
N THR A 125 -68.50 16.25 -35.37
CA THR A 125 -69.78 16.14 -34.65
C THR A 125 -70.81 17.22 -35.02
N LYS A 126 -70.40 18.35 -35.59
CA LYS A 126 -71.31 19.40 -36.07
C LYS A 126 -71.82 19.20 -37.51
N THR A 127 -71.16 18.34 -38.29
CA THR A 127 -71.40 18.21 -39.74
C THR A 127 -72.12 16.90 -40.12
N GLY A 128 -72.15 15.92 -39.22
CA GLY A 128 -72.93 14.68 -39.36
C GLY A 128 -74.28 14.78 -38.66
#